data_AF-A0A8S4SLW9-F1
#
_entry.id   AF-A0A8S4SLW9-F1
#
_cell.length_a   1.000
_cell.length_b   1.000
_cell.length_c   1.000
_cell.angle_alpha   90.00
_cell.angle_beta   90.00
_cell.angle_gamma   90.00
#
_symmetry.space_group_name_H-M   'P 1'
#
loop_
_entity.id
_entity.type
_entity.pdbx_description
1 polymer ?
#
loop_
_entity_poly.entity_id
_entity_poly.type
_entity_poly.pdbx_seq_one_letter_code
_entity_poly.pdbx_strand_id
1 'polypeptide(L)'
;MPYNITKKVIEGITEKESNAKWNNLTPYRQSKFFLKSFDKKKTKQVMLQSRTTIALVAGISTGHCLLNRHLAIIRIVEDPSECGKVETSFHFIAECLMYALVRWRLQG
;
A
#
# COMPACT_ATOMS: atom_id res chain seq x y z
N MET A 1 10.21 -11.92 36.79
CA MET A 1 9.96 -10.77 35.89
C MET A 1 10.98 -10.55 34.73
N PRO A 2 11.76 -11.52 34.20
CA PRO A 2 12.65 -11.26 33.04
C PRO A 2 11.97 -11.37 31.66
N TYR A 3 10.92 -12.18 31.51
CA TYR A 3 10.29 -12.49 30.21
C TYR A 3 9.82 -11.26 29.41
N ASN A 4 9.18 -10.28 30.06
CA ASN A 4 8.67 -9.08 29.37
C ASN A 4 9.81 -8.18 28.86
N ILE A 5 10.96 -8.18 29.55
CA ILE A 5 12.14 -7.42 29.12
C ILE A 5 12.76 -8.12 27.92
N THR A 6 12.98 -9.43 28.01
CA THR A 6 13.51 -10.23 26.89
C THR A 6 12.64 -10.14 25.65
N LYS A 7 11.30 -10.19 25.82
CA LYS A 7 10.34 -10.03 24.72
C LYS A 7 10.46 -8.67 24.04
N LYS A 8 10.52 -7.57 24.80
CA LYS A 8 10.69 -6.22 24.23
C LYS A 8 12.01 -6.07 23.46
N VAL A 9 13.09 -6.65 23.98
CA VAL A 9 14.40 -6.64 23.31
C VAL A 9 14.33 -7.38 21.98
N ILE A 10 13.75 -8.59 21.96
CA ILE A 10 13.57 -9.37 20.73
C ILE A 10 12.72 -8.60 19.72
N GLU A 11 11.58 -8.03 20.15
CA GLU A 11 10.71 -7.25 19.26
C GLU A 11 11.43 -6.06 18.63
N GLY A 12 12.25 -5.34 19.40
CA GLY A 12 13.04 -4.22 18.90
C GLY A 12 14.14 -4.64 17.91
N ILE A 13 14.76 -5.80 18.11
CA ILE A 13 15.75 -6.36 17.17
C ILE A 13 15.06 -6.74 15.85
N THR A 14 13.96 -7.48 15.93
CA THR A 14 13.21 -7.93 14.73
C THR A 14 12.70 -6.75 13.90
N GLU A 15 12.23 -5.68 14.55
CA GLU A 15 11.78 -4.47 13.86
C GLU A 15 12.93 -3.74 13.16
N LYS A 16 14.10 -3.63 13.79
CA LYS A 16 15.29 -3.04 13.17
C LYS A 16 15.75 -3.84 11.95
N GLU A 17 15.85 -5.16 12.07
CA GLU A 17 16.25 -6.03 10.97
C GLU A 17 15.26 -5.98 9.80
N SER A 18 13.95 -5.95 10.09
CA SER A 18 12.90 -5.88 9.07
C SER A 18 12.94 -4.55 8.32
N ASN A 19 13.15 -3.44 9.02
CA ASN A 19 13.31 -2.12 8.41
C ASN A 19 14.60 -2.02 7.58
N ALA A 20 15.72 -2.56 8.08
CA ALA A 20 16.97 -2.59 7.33
C ALA A 20 16.82 -3.38 6.02
N LYS A 21 16.20 -4.57 6.08
CA LYS A 21 15.88 -5.35 4.88
C LYS A 21 14.99 -4.58 3.93
N TRP A 22 13.90 -3.98 4.41
CA TRP A 22 12.97 -3.20 3.58
C TRP A 22 13.66 -2.04 2.87
N ASN A 23 14.46 -1.26 3.60
CA ASN A 23 15.17 -0.11 3.04
C ASN A 23 16.22 -0.52 2.00
N ASN A 24 16.91 -1.64 2.21
CA ASN A 24 17.97 -2.13 1.32
C ASN A 24 17.46 -2.82 0.04
N LEU A 25 16.16 -3.12 -0.09
CA LEU A 25 15.61 -3.66 -1.32
C LEU A 25 15.62 -2.61 -2.45
N THR A 26 16.40 -2.81 -3.50
CA THR A 26 16.38 -1.94 -4.70
C THR A 26 15.01 -1.85 -5.39
N PRO A 27 14.23 -2.95 -5.57
CA PRO A 27 12.90 -2.88 -6.18
C PRO A 27 11.84 -2.21 -5.27
N TYR A 28 10.64 -1.99 -5.83
CA TYR A 28 9.44 -1.50 -5.11
C TYR A 28 9.42 0.00 -4.75
N ARG A 29 10.03 0.86 -5.59
CA ARG A 29 10.07 2.32 -5.40
C ARG A 29 8.70 2.94 -5.09
N GLN A 30 7.66 2.54 -5.82
CA GLN A 30 6.29 3.05 -5.63
C GLN A 30 5.74 2.63 -4.27
N SER A 31 5.85 1.34 -3.92
CA SER A 31 5.37 0.81 -2.64
C SER A 31 6.11 1.43 -1.46
N LYS A 32 7.42 1.70 -1.56
CA LYS A 32 8.21 2.41 -0.53
C LYS A 32 7.76 3.85 -0.29
N PHE A 33 7.14 4.49 -1.28
CA PHE A 33 6.60 5.85 -1.09
C PHE A 33 5.45 5.85 -0.07
N PHE A 34 4.65 4.79 -0.06
CA PHE A 34 3.53 4.60 0.87
C PHE A 34 3.92 3.88 2.16
N LEU A 35 4.79 2.88 2.04
CA LEU A 35 5.26 2.04 3.13
C LEU A 35 6.71 2.41 3.44
N LYS A 36 6.90 3.54 4.13
CA LYS A 36 8.23 4.08 4.45
C LYS A 36 9.03 3.21 5.43
N SER A 37 8.33 2.44 6.25
CA SER A 37 8.91 1.55 7.24
C SER A 37 7.99 0.35 7.46
N PHE A 38 8.56 -0.71 8.01
CA PHE A 38 7.80 -1.78 8.61
C PHE A 38 6.95 -1.22 9.77
N ASP A 39 5.67 -1.57 9.78
CA ASP A 39 4.73 -1.23 10.85
C ASP A 39 3.98 -2.50 11.25
N LYS A 40 4.28 -3.00 12.46
CA LYS A 40 3.71 -4.23 12.99
C LYS A 40 2.19 -4.15 13.16
N LYS A 41 1.66 -2.98 13.57
CA LYS A 41 0.22 -2.79 13.79
C LYS A 41 -0.53 -2.81 12.47
N LYS A 42 -0.05 -2.05 11.49
CA LYS A 42 -0.65 -2.04 10.15
C LYS A 42 -0.54 -3.39 9.47
N THR A 43 0.61 -4.06 9.59
CA THR A 43 0.78 -5.42 9.07
C THR A 43 -0.27 -6.36 9.67
N LYS A 44 -0.46 -6.34 10.99
CA LYS A 44 -1.49 -7.16 11.64
C LYS A 44 -2.90 -6.81 11.15
N GLN A 45 -3.22 -5.52 11.00
CA GLN A 45 -4.51 -5.08 10.48
C GLN A 45 -4.75 -5.58 9.04
N VAL A 46 -3.74 -5.49 8.17
CA VAL A 46 -3.82 -5.99 6.78
C VAL A 46 -3.98 -7.50 6.75
N MET A 47 -3.26 -8.24 7.60
CA MET A 47 -3.37 -9.70 7.68
C MET A 47 -4.74 -10.18 8.18
N LEU A 48 -5.51 -9.30 8.83
CA LEU A 48 -6.88 -9.57 9.26
C LEU A 48 -7.93 -9.23 8.19
N GLN A 49 -7.52 -8.63 7.06
CA GLN A 49 -8.43 -8.31 5.96
C GLN A 49 -8.76 -9.54 5.10
N SER A 50 -9.86 -9.44 4.35
CA SER A 50 -10.21 -10.46 3.36
C SER A 50 -9.15 -10.56 2.26
N ARG A 51 -9.02 -11.74 1.64
CA ARG A 51 -8.11 -11.95 0.50
C ARG A 51 -8.40 -10.98 -0.64
N THR A 52 -9.67 -10.65 -0.87
CA THR A 52 -10.12 -9.68 -1.88
C THR A 52 -9.59 -8.28 -1.58
N THR A 53 -9.69 -7.84 -0.32
CA THR A 53 -9.18 -6.54 0.12
C THR A 53 -7.66 -6.46 -0.01
N ILE A 54 -6.94 -7.53 0.38
CA ILE A 54 -5.48 -7.58 0.25
C ILE A 54 -5.06 -7.51 -1.23
N ALA A 55 -5.74 -8.25 -2.11
CA ALA A 55 -5.47 -8.23 -3.54
C ALA A 55 -5.70 -6.84 -4.14
N LEU A 56 -6.78 -6.16 -3.75
CA LEU A 56 -7.07 -4.79 -4.17
C LEU A 56 -5.96 -3.84 -3.73
N VAL A 57 -5.58 -3.86 -2.44
CA VAL A 57 -4.53 -3.00 -1.90
C VAL A 57 -3.17 -3.28 -2.56
N ALA A 58 -2.83 -4.55 -2.80
CA ALA A 58 -1.61 -4.93 -3.51
C ALA A 58 -1.62 -4.44 -4.96
N GLY A 59 -2.72 -4.63 -5.68
CA GLY A 59 -2.88 -4.13 -7.05
C GLY A 59 -2.73 -2.61 -7.11
N ILE A 60 -3.42 -1.90 -6.21
CA ILE A 60 -3.34 -0.44 -6.12
C ILE A 60 -1.93 0.02 -5.74
N SER A 61 -1.31 -0.54 -4.70
CA SER A 61 0.03 -0.11 -4.25
C SER A 61 1.18 -0.50 -5.19
N THR A 62 0.97 -1.47 -6.09
CA THR A 62 1.96 -1.89 -7.10
C THR A 62 1.64 -1.39 -8.51
N GLY A 63 0.50 -0.70 -8.69
CA GLY A 63 0.04 -0.25 -10.01
C GLY A 63 -0.52 -1.36 -10.91
N HIS A 64 -0.68 -2.58 -10.39
CA HIS A 64 -1.34 -3.70 -11.06
C HIS A 64 -2.82 -3.80 -10.65
N CYS A 65 -3.57 -2.71 -10.80
CA CYS A 65 -5.02 -2.73 -10.60
C CYS A 65 -5.75 -2.20 -11.84
N LEU A 66 -7.08 -2.31 -11.80
CA LEU A 66 -8.03 -1.82 -12.81
C LEU A 66 -8.08 -0.28 -12.86
N LEU A 67 -6.92 0.40 -12.85
CA LEU A 67 -6.88 1.84 -13.14
C LEU A 67 -7.32 2.03 -14.58
N ASN A 68 -8.15 3.03 -14.83
CA ASN A 68 -8.60 3.43 -16.15
C ASN A 68 -7.43 3.71 -17.07
N ARG A 69 -6.31 4.24 -16.56
CA ARG A 69 -5.07 4.34 -17.36
C ARG A 69 -4.52 2.99 -17.81
N HIS A 70 -4.48 2.00 -16.93
CA HIS A 70 -4.00 0.66 -17.28
C HIS A 70 -4.95 0.02 -18.31
N LEU A 71 -6.26 0.13 -18.07
CA LEU A 71 -7.29 -0.36 -18.99
C LEU A 71 -7.26 0.35 -20.34
N ALA A 72 -6.98 1.65 -20.38
CA ALA A 72 -6.85 2.43 -21.60
C ALA A 72 -5.61 2.04 -22.42
N ILE A 73 -4.49 1.75 -21.76
CA ILE A 73 -3.28 1.24 -22.43
C ILE A 73 -3.58 -0.09 -23.14
N ILE A 74 -4.37 -0.96 -22.53
CA ILE A 74 -4.79 -2.24 -23.14
C ILE A 74 -6.09 -2.12 -23.96
N ARG A 75 -6.54 -0.89 -24.24
CA ARG A 75 -7.70 -0.55 -25.09
C ARG A 75 -9.04 -1.15 -24.63
N ILE A 76 -9.20 -1.35 -23.32
CA ILE A 76 -10.48 -1.77 -22.73
C ILE A 76 -11.37 -0.56 -22.43
N VAL A 77 -10.79 0.61 -22.14
CA VAL A 77 -11.50 1.86 -21.83
C VAL A 77 -10.92 2.98 -22.68
N GLU A 78 -11.74 3.92 -23.17
CA GLU A 78 -11.27 5.01 -24.02
C GLU A 78 -10.65 6.17 -23.22
N ASP A 79 -11.21 6.50 -22.06
CA ASP A 79 -10.75 7.62 -21.23
C ASP A 79 -9.96 7.14 -19.99
N PRO A 80 -8.67 7.48 -19.87
CA PRO A 80 -7.83 6.99 -18.78
C PRO A 80 -8.12 7.61 -17.40
N SER A 81 -8.96 8.65 -17.26
CA SER A 81 -9.36 9.15 -15.94
C SER A 81 -10.64 9.99 -15.92
N GLU A 82 -11.46 9.80 -14.89
CA GLU A 82 -12.64 10.65 -14.65
C GLU A 82 -12.30 12.06 -14.13
N CYS A 83 -11.06 12.27 -13.69
CA CYS A 83 -10.61 13.53 -13.06
C CYS A 83 -9.78 14.44 -13.99
N GLY A 84 -9.68 14.08 -15.28
CA GLY A 84 -8.89 14.81 -16.28
C GLY A 84 -7.36 14.76 -16.11
N LYS A 85 -6.83 13.94 -15.20
CA LYS A 85 -5.38 13.76 -14.97
C LYS A 85 -4.98 12.31 -15.17
N VAL A 86 -3.76 12.07 -15.65
CA VAL A 86 -3.22 10.72 -15.85
C VAL A 86 -3.39 9.89 -14.58
N GLU A 87 -4.25 8.87 -14.64
CA GLU A 87 -4.57 8.07 -13.46
C GLU A 87 -3.39 7.15 -13.13
N THR A 88 -2.79 7.39 -11.98
CA THR A 88 -1.78 6.51 -11.40
C THR A 88 -2.28 5.99 -10.06
N SER A 89 -1.70 4.91 -9.59
CA SER A 89 -1.96 4.40 -8.24
C SER A 89 -1.69 5.48 -7.18
N PHE A 90 -0.65 6.31 -7.37
CA PHE A 90 -0.39 7.45 -6.49
C PHE A 90 -1.46 8.52 -6.55
N HIS A 91 -1.88 8.88 -7.76
CA HIS A 91 -2.95 9.83 -7.98
C HIS A 91 -4.25 9.38 -7.29
N PHE A 92 -4.65 8.11 -7.49
CA PHE A 92 -5.86 7.52 -6.92
C PHE A 92 -5.81 7.48 -5.38
N ILE A 93 -4.70 7.01 -4.81
CA ILE A 93 -4.55 6.80 -3.36
C ILE A 93 -4.30 8.11 -2.59
N ALA A 94 -3.58 9.07 -3.15
CA ALA A 94 -3.03 10.18 -2.36
C ALA A 94 -3.47 11.57 -2.83
N GLU A 95 -3.63 11.79 -4.13
CA GLU A 95 -3.73 13.16 -4.67
C GLU A 95 -5.14 13.54 -5.15
N CYS A 96 -5.91 12.59 -5.65
CA CYS A 96 -7.16 12.90 -6.33
C CYS A 96 -8.27 13.27 -5.33
N LEU A 97 -8.85 14.45 -5.48
CA LEU A 97 -9.98 14.90 -4.66
C LEU A 97 -11.27 14.15 -5.00
N MET A 98 -11.49 13.79 -6.27
CA MET A 98 -12.66 13.00 -6.70
C MET A 98 -12.72 11.65 -6.00
N TYR A 99 -11.57 11.00 -5.80
CA TYR A 99 -11.48 9.73 -5.09
C TYR A 99 -11.36 9.87 -3.57
N ALA A 100 -11.37 11.08 -3.00
CA ALA A 100 -11.24 11.27 -1.55
C ALA A 100 -12.36 10.62 -0.74
N LEU A 101 -13.60 10.70 -1.25
CA LEU A 101 -14.75 10.05 -0.61
C LEU A 101 -14.66 8.52 -0.66
N VAL A 102 -14.19 7.96 -1.79
CA VAL A 102 -13.94 6.52 -1.92
C VAL A 102 -12.87 6.07 -0.92
N ARG A 103 -11.78 6.84 -0.76
CA ARG A 103 -10.74 6.55 0.24
C ARG A 103 -11.27 6.55 1.66
N TRP A 104 -12.06 7.56 2.02
CA TRP A 104 -12.64 7.65 3.37
C TRP A 104 -13.52 6.43 3.66
N ARG A 105 -14.32 6.00 2.69
CA ARG A 105 -15.22 4.85 2.84
C ARG A 105 -14.51 3.50 2.92
N LEU A 106 -13.31 3.37 2.35
CA LEU A 106 -12.47 2.16 2.44
C LEU A 106 -11.62 2.09 3.72
N GLN A 107 -11.46 3.21 4.44
CA GLN A 107 -10.68 3.30 5.68
C GLN A 107 -11.53 3.27 6.95
N GLY A 108 -12.86 3.32 6.82
CA GLY A 108 -13.82 3.06 7.90
C GLY A 108 -14.17 1.59 8.01
#